data_AF-A0A937PMG8-F1
#
_entry.id   AF-A0A937PMG8-F1
#
_cell.length_a   1.000
_cell.length_b   1.000
_cell.length_c   1.000
_cell.angle_alpha   90.00
_cell.angle_beta   90.00
_cell.angle_gamma   90.00
#
_symmetry.space_group_name_H-M   'P 1'
#
loop_
_entity.id
_entity.type
_entity.pdbx_description
1 polymer ?
#
loop_
_entity_poly.entity_id
_entity_poly.type
_entity_poly.pdbx_seq_one_letter_code
_entity_poly.pdbx_strand_id
1 'polypeptide(L)'
;MKHLGVVTALVVACVFAWSGLTADGQDRRGDGSLDASRPEGPGGRGPKHAPGPGKPPGLRRPHKPAGQPRRRGLSDAQEKELLAVLKDKRPELYERLIHQRQTDRLRYRWVLQMMWRWYERWKHLPEEIQDAAITEMDSKAQAWRLAREMRKAGSEGEKEQLLAKLRGVVAKQFDAEQKVRAHRLAQLEKQLKRAREELQARAKRRTKIIDELVERLIKGSSKLSRIPAKDSPARARIAKAERDKPNRRAPGGKDGRAGRKGPTCPDQTGRLSWGHDRPRKK
;
A
#
# COMPACT_ATOMS: atom_id res chain seq x y z
N MET A 1 22.43 29.61 19.08
CA MET A 1 21.16 28.88 18.86
C MET A 1 20.72 28.95 17.38
N LYS A 2 21.43 28.27 16.46
CA LYS A 2 21.13 28.29 15.01
C LYS A 2 21.42 26.92 14.33
N HIS A 3 20.87 25.82 14.82
CA HIS A 3 21.02 24.50 14.16
C HIS A 3 19.74 23.66 14.03
N LEU A 4 18.55 24.16 14.37
CA LEU A 4 17.30 23.39 14.24
C LEU A 4 16.73 23.28 12.81
N GLY A 5 17.32 23.93 11.80
CA GLY A 5 16.74 24.00 10.44
C GLY A 5 17.00 22.80 9.52
N VAL A 6 17.92 21.88 9.85
CA VAL A 6 18.41 20.86 8.88
C VAL A 6 17.80 19.46 9.09
N VAL A 7 17.16 19.21 10.23
CA VAL A 7 16.67 17.86 10.59
C VAL A 7 15.34 17.51 9.87
N THR A 8 14.52 18.50 9.52
CA THR A 8 13.20 18.31 8.88
C THR A 8 13.27 17.85 7.41
N ALA A 9 14.39 18.09 6.73
CA ALA A 9 14.61 17.67 5.33
C ALA A 9 15.06 16.21 5.17
N LEU A 10 15.28 15.46 6.25
CA LEU A 10 15.90 14.13 6.20
C LEU A 10 14.91 12.96 6.07
N VAL A 11 13.66 13.09 6.53
CA VAL A 11 12.68 11.98 6.50
C VAL A 11 11.94 11.87 5.15
N VAL A 12 11.92 12.91 4.30
CA VAL A 12 11.38 12.80 2.92
C VAL A 12 12.17 11.75 2.12
N ALA A 13 13.47 11.61 2.36
CA ALA A 13 14.33 10.68 1.62
C ALA A 13 14.02 9.20 1.92
N CYS A 14 13.66 8.86 3.17
CA CYS A 14 13.27 7.48 3.52
C CYS A 14 11.98 7.04 2.83
N VAL A 15 11.14 7.99 2.42
CA VAL A 15 9.87 7.68 1.78
C VAL A 15 9.99 7.48 0.26
N PHE A 16 10.85 8.23 -0.42
CA PHE A 16 11.12 7.98 -1.84
C PHE A 16 11.79 6.61 -2.06
N ALA A 17 12.55 6.11 -1.10
CA ALA A 17 13.14 4.77 -1.13
C ALA A 17 12.11 3.62 -1.01
N TRP A 18 10.92 3.88 -0.47
CA TRP A 18 9.87 2.85 -0.34
C TRP A 18 9.03 2.68 -1.63
N SER A 19 8.92 3.72 -2.46
CA SER A 19 8.05 3.66 -3.66
C SER A 19 8.72 3.05 -4.90
N GLY A 20 10.03 2.80 -4.88
CA GLY A 20 10.78 2.21 -5.99
C GLY A 20 11.10 0.71 -5.86
N LEU A 21 10.75 0.06 -4.75
CA LEU A 21 11.26 -1.28 -4.42
C LEU A 21 10.15 -2.31 -4.20
N THR A 22 9.28 -2.48 -5.21
CA THR A 22 8.46 -3.70 -5.38
C THR A 22 8.56 -4.26 -6.80
N ALA A 23 9.65 -3.96 -7.51
CA ALA A 23 9.97 -4.60 -8.79
C ALA A 23 11.06 -5.66 -8.55
N ASP A 24 10.72 -6.68 -7.77
CA ASP A 24 11.48 -7.93 -7.70
C ASP A 24 10.71 -8.96 -8.52
N GLY A 25 11.35 -9.51 -9.55
CA GLY A 25 10.79 -10.57 -10.38
C GLY A 25 10.49 -10.16 -11.84
N GLN A 26 11.46 -9.58 -12.54
CA GLN A 26 11.57 -9.87 -13.96
C GLN A 26 12.90 -10.57 -14.19
N ASP A 27 12.78 -11.89 -14.31
CA ASP A 27 13.76 -12.85 -14.83
C ASP A 27 14.76 -12.22 -15.81
N ARG A 28 15.94 -11.81 -15.31
CA ARG A 28 17.15 -11.82 -16.14
C ARG A 28 17.64 -13.25 -16.18
N ARG A 29 16.91 -14.08 -16.93
CA ARG A 29 17.47 -15.33 -17.44
C ARG A 29 18.70 -14.96 -18.26
N GLY A 30 19.78 -15.69 -17.96
CA GLY A 30 21.02 -15.61 -18.67
C GLY A 30 20.83 -15.96 -20.14
N ASP A 31 21.37 -15.05 -20.94
CA ASP A 31 21.86 -15.15 -22.28
C ASP A 31 23.06 -14.18 -22.19
N GLY A 32 24.32 -14.62 -22.18
CA GLY A 32 24.86 -15.62 -23.07
C GLY A 32 25.48 -15.00 -24.31
N SER A 33 26.18 -13.86 -24.20
CA SER A 33 27.16 -13.48 -25.22
C SER A 33 28.23 -12.54 -24.68
N LEU A 34 29.42 -13.11 -24.49
CA LEU A 34 30.69 -12.40 -24.56
C LEU A 34 30.89 -12.00 -26.03
N ASP A 35 30.62 -10.75 -26.38
CA ASP A 35 31.19 -10.18 -27.59
C ASP A 35 31.94 -8.89 -27.27
N ALA A 36 33.22 -9.11 -27.00
CA ALA A 36 34.23 -8.10 -26.87
C ALA A 36 34.63 -7.63 -28.27
N SER A 37 33.96 -6.58 -28.77
CA SER A 37 34.46 -5.68 -29.83
C SER A 37 33.42 -4.60 -30.13
N ARG A 38 33.48 -3.47 -29.42
CA ARG A 38 32.82 -2.25 -29.90
C ARG A 38 33.84 -1.12 -30.01
N PRO A 39 34.32 -0.81 -31.22
CA PRO A 39 35.27 0.29 -31.43
C PRO A 39 34.59 1.63 -31.15
N GLU A 40 35.35 2.52 -30.53
CA GLU A 40 34.99 3.93 -30.32
C GLU A 40 34.85 4.63 -31.67
N GLY A 41 33.61 4.96 -32.04
CA GLY A 41 33.29 5.76 -33.23
C GLY A 41 33.15 7.24 -32.87
N PRO A 42 33.78 8.16 -33.62
CA PRO A 42 33.74 9.59 -33.34
C PRO A 42 32.42 10.23 -33.77
N GLY A 43 31.88 11.09 -32.90
CA GLY A 43 31.29 12.37 -33.27
C GLY A 43 30.29 12.44 -34.44
N GLY A 44 29.23 11.63 -34.42
CA GLY A 44 28.09 11.80 -35.35
C GLY A 44 27.02 12.74 -34.78
N ARG A 45 27.09 14.05 -35.06
CA ARG A 45 25.93 14.96 -34.94
C ARG A 45 24.88 14.54 -35.98
N GLY A 46 24.02 13.62 -35.58
CA GLY A 46 22.92 13.13 -36.41
C GLY A 46 21.92 14.24 -36.77
N PRO A 47 21.31 14.17 -37.96
CA PRO A 47 20.47 15.22 -38.53
C PRO A 47 19.20 15.46 -37.71
N LYS A 48 18.87 16.74 -37.58
CA LYS A 48 17.63 17.23 -36.97
C LYS A 48 16.43 16.73 -37.79
N HIS A 49 15.58 15.96 -37.12
CA HIS A 49 14.15 15.77 -37.43
C HIS A 49 13.80 15.32 -38.85
N ALA A 50 14.07 14.05 -39.18
CA ALA A 50 13.20 13.35 -40.12
C ALA A 50 11.80 13.19 -39.48
N PRO A 51 10.70 13.51 -40.19
CA PRO A 51 9.35 13.20 -39.73
C PRO A 51 9.22 11.68 -39.64
N GLY A 52 9.21 11.17 -38.40
CA GLY A 52 9.13 9.74 -38.14
C GLY A 52 7.87 9.12 -38.78
N PRO A 53 7.96 7.85 -39.22
CA PRO A 53 6.84 7.12 -39.82
C PRO A 53 5.65 7.16 -38.87
N GLY A 54 4.47 7.38 -39.44
CA GLY A 54 3.23 7.65 -38.73
C GLY A 54 3.04 6.77 -37.50
N LYS A 55 2.70 7.41 -36.38
CA LYS A 55 2.26 6.71 -35.17
C LYS A 55 1.21 5.68 -35.58
N PRO A 56 1.39 4.39 -35.25
CA PRO A 56 0.41 3.37 -35.59
C PRO A 56 -0.97 3.80 -35.06
N PRO A 57 -2.05 3.62 -35.85
CA PRO A 57 -3.39 4.05 -35.49
C PRO A 57 -3.74 3.57 -34.08
N GLY A 58 -4.12 4.56 -33.27
CA GLY A 58 -4.08 4.54 -31.82
C GLY A 58 -4.56 3.24 -31.16
N LEU A 59 -3.62 2.57 -30.48
CA LEU A 59 -3.92 1.92 -29.20
C LEU A 59 -4.50 3.01 -28.29
N ARG A 60 -5.82 3.18 -28.33
CA ARG A 60 -6.57 4.04 -27.42
C ARG A 60 -6.08 3.69 -26.03
N ARG A 61 -5.37 4.62 -25.39
CA ARG A 61 -4.97 4.47 -23.98
C ARG A 61 -6.23 4.04 -23.26
N PRO A 62 -6.27 2.85 -22.63
CA PRO A 62 -7.48 2.35 -22.00
C PRO A 62 -8.03 3.47 -21.13
N HIS A 63 -9.24 3.92 -21.45
CA HIS A 63 -9.87 5.03 -20.74
C HIS A 63 -9.81 4.68 -19.26
N LYS A 64 -9.01 5.44 -18.51
CA LYS A 64 -8.82 5.21 -17.08
C LYS A 64 -10.24 5.23 -16.50
N PRO A 65 -10.74 4.12 -15.92
CA PRO A 65 -12.15 3.98 -15.60
C PRO A 65 -12.58 5.19 -14.78
N ALA A 66 -13.55 5.95 -15.31
CA ALA A 66 -14.09 7.12 -14.67
C ALA A 66 -14.71 6.69 -13.34
N GLY A 67 -13.99 6.93 -12.24
CA GLY A 67 -14.41 6.48 -10.92
C GLY A 67 -13.44 5.55 -10.20
N GLN A 68 -12.13 5.61 -10.47
CA GLN A 68 -11.20 5.17 -9.42
C GLN A 68 -11.55 5.95 -8.14
N PRO A 69 -11.98 5.26 -7.07
CA PRO A 69 -12.40 5.93 -5.86
C PRO A 69 -11.23 6.81 -5.43
N ARG A 70 -11.48 8.13 -5.33
CA ARG A 70 -10.51 9.07 -4.79
C ARG A 70 -10.00 8.42 -3.51
N ARG A 71 -8.69 8.12 -3.45
CA ARG A 71 -8.09 7.38 -2.34
C ARG A 71 -8.61 7.99 -1.05
N ARG A 72 -9.54 7.30 -0.38
CA ARG A 72 -10.14 7.84 0.83
C ARG A 72 -8.98 8.08 1.78
N GLY A 73 -8.84 9.34 2.22
CA GLY A 73 -7.86 9.68 3.22
C GLY A 73 -8.06 8.81 4.46
N LEU A 74 -7.02 8.72 5.28
CA LEU A 74 -7.11 8.03 6.56
C LEU A 74 -8.29 8.60 7.37
N SER A 75 -9.11 7.72 7.95
CA SER A 75 -10.22 8.14 8.82
C SER A 75 -9.69 8.58 10.18
N ASP A 76 -10.44 9.43 10.88
CA ASP A 76 -10.02 9.92 12.21
C ASP A 76 -9.87 8.78 13.23
N ALA A 77 -10.66 7.71 13.09
CA ALA A 77 -10.54 6.51 13.93
C ALA A 77 -9.22 5.77 13.68
N GLN A 78 -8.84 5.60 12.41
CA GLN A 78 -7.57 4.99 12.02
C GLN A 78 -6.37 5.84 12.45
N GLU A 79 -6.48 7.18 12.33
CA GLU A 79 -5.48 8.11 12.83
C GLU A 79 -5.27 7.95 14.34
N LYS A 80 -6.35 7.93 15.13
CA LYS A 80 -6.28 7.74 16.59
C LYS A 80 -5.66 6.40 16.97
N GLU A 81 -6.09 5.30 16.33
CA GLU A 81 -5.52 3.97 16.55
C GLU A 81 -4.01 3.96 16.30
N LEU A 82 -3.58 4.48 15.14
CA LEU A 82 -2.17 4.54 14.78
C LEU A 82 -1.35 5.40 15.75
N LEU A 83 -1.85 6.56 16.13
CA LEU A 83 -1.17 7.46 17.06
C LEU A 83 -1.03 6.83 18.46
N ALA A 84 -2.01 6.08 18.93
CA ALA A 84 -1.93 5.36 20.20
C ALA A 84 -0.82 4.31 20.16
N VAL A 85 -0.77 3.49 19.10
CA VAL A 85 0.27 2.47 18.93
C VAL A 85 1.66 3.09 18.77
N LEU A 86 1.77 4.20 18.03
CA LEU A 86 3.05 4.90 17.88
C LEU A 86 3.52 5.53 19.20
N LYS A 87 2.61 6.04 20.02
CA LYS A 87 2.96 6.58 21.33
C LYS A 87 3.55 5.52 22.25
N ASP A 88 3.00 4.32 22.21
CA ASP A 88 3.44 3.17 23.00
C ASP A 88 4.77 2.59 22.49
N LYS A 89 4.80 2.17 21.22
CA LYS A 89 5.95 1.44 20.67
C LYS A 89 7.09 2.32 20.18
N ARG A 90 6.81 3.57 19.75
CA ARG A 90 7.76 4.45 19.05
C ARG A 90 7.54 5.94 19.39
N PRO A 91 7.73 6.34 20.66
CA PRO A 91 7.39 7.68 21.15
C PRO A 91 8.09 8.80 20.37
N GLU A 92 9.35 8.60 19.96
CA GLU A 92 10.06 9.59 19.13
C GLU A 92 9.37 9.90 17.80
N LEU A 93 8.81 8.87 17.13
CA LEU A 93 8.08 9.09 15.88
C LEU A 93 6.73 9.75 16.13
N TYR A 94 6.06 9.40 17.24
CA TYR A 94 4.83 10.05 17.66
C TYR A 94 5.05 11.56 17.85
N GLU A 95 6.07 11.96 18.62
CA GLU A 95 6.39 13.37 18.85
C GLU A 95 6.68 14.11 17.55
N ARG A 96 7.49 13.51 16.66
CA ARG A 96 7.77 14.08 15.33
C ARG A 96 6.52 14.24 14.49
N LEU A 97 5.58 13.28 14.52
CA LEU A 97 4.32 13.38 13.80
C LEU A 97 3.42 14.49 14.35
N ILE A 98 3.36 14.65 15.68
CA ILE A 98 2.59 15.74 16.31
C ILE A 98 3.20 17.10 15.95
N HIS A 99 4.53 17.24 15.99
CA HIS A 99 5.20 18.45 15.53
C HIS A 99 4.94 18.72 14.04
N GLN A 100 4.98 17.66 13.21
CA GLN A 100 4.71 17.76 11.79
C GLN A 100 3.26 18.17 11.49
N ARG A 101 2.31 17.74 12.32
CA ARG A 101 0.90 18.16 12.23
C ARG A 101 0.74 19.66 12.41
N GLN A 102 1.57 20.29 13.25
CA GLN A 102 1.56 21.74 13.50
C GLN A 102 2.25 22.53 12.38
N THR A 103 3.32 21.99 11.80
CA THR A 103 4.18 22.70 10.84
C THR A 103 3.78 22.49 9.37
N ASP A 104 3.44 21.26 8.97
CA ASP A 104 3.08 20.90 7.59
C ASP A 104 2.00 19.81 7.58
N ARG A 105 0.74 20.27 7.53
CA ARG A 105 -0.43 19.40 7.58
C ARG A 105 -0.51 18.43 6.39
N LEU A 106 -0.11 18.85 5.19
CA LEU A 106 -0.18 17.98 4.01
C LEU A 106 0.81 16.83 4.13
N ARG A 107 2.03 17.14 4.54
CA ARG A 107 3.08 16.14 4.74
C ARG A 107 2.76 15.22 5.91
N TYR A 108 2.17 15.75 7.00
CA TYR A 108 1.62 14.91 8.08
C TYR A 108 0.64 13.87 7.56
N ARG A 109 -0.40 14.29 6.81
CA ARG A 109 -1.41 13.35 6.28
C ARG A 109 -0.81 12.28 5.37
N TRP A 110 0.17 12.65 4.56
CA TRP A 110 0.84 11.71 3.67
C TRP A 110 1.71 10.71 4.44
N VAL A 111 2.52 11.16 5.41
CA VAL A 111 3.31 10.25 6.26
C VAL A 111 2.39 9.30 7.02
N LEU A 112 1.32 9.83 7.60
CA LEU A 112 0.34 9.06 8.35
C LEU A 112 -0.33 7.98 7.48
N GLN A 113 -0.69 8.29 6.23
CA GLN A 113 -1.27 7.31 5.31
C GLN A 113 -0.32 6.15 5.00
N MET A 114 0.99 6.40 4.86
CA MET A 114 1.92 5.31 4.62
C MET A 114 2.19 4.50 5.88
N MET A 115 2.32 5.17 7.02
CA MET A 115 2.46 4.51 8.32
C MET A 115 1.26 3.62 8.60
N TRP A 116 0.05 4.03 8.22
CA TRP A 116 -1.14 3.19 8.30
C TRP A 116 -1.03 1.94 7.42
N ARG A 117 -0.64 2.08 6.15
CA ARG A 117 -0.48 0.92 5.23
C ARG A 117 0.58 -0.05 5.72
N TRP A 118 1.61 0.45 6.38
CA TRP A 118 2.62 -0.37 7.02
C TRP A 118 2.04 -1.04 8.27
N TYR A 119 1.41 -0.29 9.18
CA TYR A 119 0.73 -0.79 10.39
C TYR A 119 -0.30 -1.89 10.12
N GLU A 120 -1.18 -1.71 9.11
CA GLU A 120 -2.14 -2.74 8.73
C GLU A 120 -1.50 -4.08 8.37
N ARG A 121 -0.26 -4.07 7.86
CA ARG A 121 0.45 -5.28 7.48
C ARG A 121 0.91 -6.08 8.70
N TRP A 122 1.27 -5.41 9.81
CA TRP A 122 1.88 -6.06 10.96
C TRP A 122 1.03 -6.12 12.23
N LYS A 123 -0.05 -5.33 12.34
CA LYS A 123 -0.88 -5.28 13.56
C LYS A 123 -1.55 -6.59 13.97
N HIS A 124 -1.60 -7.58 13.07
CA HIS A 124 -2.15 -8.91 13.31
C HIS A 124 -1.08 -10.00 13.39
N LEU A 125 0.20 -9.63 13.39
CA LEU A 125 1.31 -10.56 13.53
C LEU A 125 1.61 -10.82 15.01
N PRO A 126 2.25 -11.96 15.35
CA PRO A 126 2.77 -12.19 16.70
C PRO A 126 3.72 -11.07 17.12
N GLU A 127 3.74 -10.72 18.41
CA GLU A 127 4.52 -9.59 18.96
C GLU A 127 5.99 -9.62 18.54
N GLU A 128 6.63 -10.79 18.59
CA GLU A 128 8.02 -10.99 18.13
C GLU A 128 8.25 -10.54 16.67
N ILE A 129 7.27 -10.77 15.79
CA ILE A 129 7.33 -10.39 14.38
C ILE A 129 7.00 -8.91 14.20
N GLN A 130 6.15 -8.34 15.08
CA GLN A 130 5.90 -6.91 15.11
C GLN A 130 7.17 -6.14 15.44
N ASP A 131 7.92 -6.58 16.45
CA ASP A 131 9.16 -5.95 16.88
C ASP A 131 10.26 -6.09 15.83
N ALA A 132 10.33 -7.25 15.14
CA ALA A 132 11.19 -7.42 13.97
C ALA A 132 10.82 -6.44 12.85
N ALA A 133 9.53 -6.29 12.52
CA ALA A 133 9.10 -5.33 11.49
C ALA A 133 9.38 -3.87 11.87
N ILE A 134 9.25 -3.51 13.15
CA ILE A 134 9.64 -2.20 13.68
C ILE A 134 11.15 -2.00 13.51
N THR A 135 11.95 -2.97 13.95
CA THR A 135 13.42 -2.94 13.87
C THR A 135 13.91 -2.83 12.44
N GLU A 136 13.30 -3.57 11.50
CA GLU A 136 13.59 -3.48 10.06
C GLU A 136 13.42 -2.04 9.57
N MET A 137 12.30 -1.41 9.87
CA MET A 137 11.99 -0.06 9.41
C MET A 137 12.92 0.98 10.05
N ASP A 138 13.18 0.87 11.35
CA ASP A 138 14.09 1.76 12.08
C ASP A 138 15.52 1.67 11.54
N SER A 139 16.00 0.44 11.34
CA SER A 139 17.34 0.18 10.79
C SER A 139 17.45 0.72 9.36
N LYS A 140 16.42 0.53 8.54
CA LYS A 140 16.39 1.08 7.18
C LYS A 140 16.45 2.60 7.17
N ALA A 141 15.71 3.28 8.05
CA ALA A 141 15.73 4.73 8.15
C ALA A 141 17.11 5.23 8.62
N GLN A 142 17.71 4.54 9.60
CA GLN A 142 19.04 4.87 10.11
C GLN A 142 20.13 4.63 9.06
N ALA A 143 20.08 3.54 8.29
CA ALA A 143 21.00 3.25 7.22
C ALA A 143 20.98 4.36 6.15
N TRP A 144 19.78 4.81 5.76
CA TRP A 144 19.61 5.94 4.84
C TRP A 144 20.22 7.25 5.37
N ARG A 145 20.06 7.52 6.68
CA ARG A 145 20.68 8.68 7.32
C ARG A 145 22.20 8.60 7.29
N LEU A 146 22.77 7.47 7.74
CA LEU A 146 24.21 7.24 7.78
C LEU A 146 24.83 7.33 6.38
N ALA A 147 24.18 6.77 5.36
CA ALA A 147 24.64 6.87 3.97
C ALA A 147 24.61 8.32 3.44
N ARG A 148 23.72 9.17 3.95
CA ARG A 148 23.70 10.61 3.60
C ARG A 148 24.78 11.38 4.34
N GLU A 149 25.02 11.06 5.61
CA GLU A 149 26.10 11.65 6.42
C GLU A 149 27.46 11.30 5.84
N MET A 150 27.68 10.04 5.47
CA MET A 150 28.93 9.56 4.89
C MET A 150 29.29 10.26 3.58
N ARG A 151 28.30 10.57 2.73
CA ARG A 151 28.49 11.36 1.50
C ARG A 151 28.88 12.81 1.72
N LYS A 152 28.67 13.34 2.94
CA LYS A 152 29.00 14.72 3.32
C LYS A 152 30.27 14.81 4.18
N ALA A 153 30.79 13.68 4.66
CA ALA A 153 31.96 13.64 5.51
C ALA A 153 33.20 14.12 4.74
N GLY A 154 33.95 15.03 5.35
CA GLY A 154 35.11 15.69 4.73
C GLY A 154 36.42 14.93 4.93
N SER A 155 36.53 14.18 6.03
CA SER A 155 37.73 13.41 6.37
C SER A 155 37.54 11.92 6.14
N GLU A 156 38.64 11.21 5.87
CA GLU A 156 38.60 9.76 5.67
C GLU A 156 38.26 9.02 6.98
N GLY A 157 38.79 9.48 8.11
CA GLY A 157 38.47 8.89 9.42
C GLY A 157 36.97 8.99 9.79
N GLU A 158 36.29 10.10 9.45
CA GLU A 158 34.83 10.21 9.65
C GLU A 158 34.06 9.21 8.78
N LYS A 159 34.50 9.01 7.53
CA LYS A 159 33.86 8.05 6.61
C LYS A 159 34.01 6.62 7.11
N GLU A 160 35.19 6.24 7.60
CA GLU A 160 35.43 4.92 8.16
C GLU A 160 34.52 4.64 9.37
N GLN A 161 34.38 5.61 10.28
CA GLN A 161 33.47 5.49 11.43
C GLN A 161 32.00 5.38 10.99
N LEU A 162 31.56 6.19 10.02
CA LEU A 162 30.20 6.12 9.48
C LEU A 162 29.95 4.80 8.74
N LEU A 163 30.95 4.27 8.03
CA LEU A 163 30.89 2.98 7.35
C LEU A 163 30.74 1.83 8.37
N ALA A 164 31.51 1.84 9.46
CA ALA A 164 31.39 0.84 10.52
C ALA A 164 29.99 0.86 11.15
N LYS A 165 29.46 2.06 11.46
CA LYS A 165 28.08 2.22 11.95
C LYS A 165 27.06 1.72 10.94
N LEU A 166 27.24 2.04 9.66
CA LEU A 166 26.34 1.63 8.58
C LEU A 166 26.31 0.11 8.45
N ARG A 167 27.47 -0.57 8.51
CA ARG A 167 27.55 -2.04 8.51
C ARG A 167 26.75 -2.65 9.66
N GLY A 168 26.91 -2.13 10.87
CA GLY A 168 26.16 -2.61 12.04
C GLY A 168 24.64 -2.44 11.90
N VAL A 169 24.18 -1.33 11.34
CA VAL A 169 22.75 -1.08 11.10
C VAL A 169 22.20 -1.98 9.99
N VAL A 170 22.96 -2.20 8.91
CA VAL A 170 22.56 -3.09 7.82
C VAL A 170 22.46 -4.54 8.28
N ALA A 171 23.37 -5.00 9.16
CA ALA A 171 23.27 -6.33 9.77
C ALA A 171 21.98 -6.48 10.58
N LYS A 172 21.67 -5.50 11.45
CA LYS A 172 20.39 -5.49 12.20
C LYS A 172 19.16 -5.49 11.30
N GLN A 173 19.20 -4.73 10.20
CA GLN A 173 18.12 -4.72 9.21
C GLN A 173 17.96 -6.12 8.59
N PHE A 174 19.06 -6.76 8.19
CA PHE A 174 19.04 -8.07 7.58
C PHE A 174 18.44 -9.13 8.50
N ASP A 175 18.85 -9.17 9.77
CA ASP A 175 18.31 -10.11 10.76
C ASP A 175 16.81 -9.92 10.99
N ALA A 176 16.37 -8.66 11.08
CA ALA A 176 14.96 -8.32 11.21
C ALA A 176 14.15 -8.74 9.97
N GLU A 177 14.67 -8.46 8.77
CA GLU A 177 14.06 -8.90 7.51
C GLU A 177 13.96 -10.42 7.43
N GLN A 178 15.00 -11.16 7.84
CA GLN A 178 14.98 -12.62 7.85
C GLN A 178 13.84 -13.15 8.72
N LYS A 179 13.64 -12.61 9.92
CA LYS A 179 12.55 -13.02 10.82
C LYS A 179 11.17 -12.79 10.20
N VAL A 180 10.95 -11.61 9.62
CA VAL A 180 9.68 -11.27 8.95
C VAL A 180 9.43 -12.18 7.74
N ARG A 181 10.47 -12.44 6.92
CA ARG A 181 10.38 -13.32 5.75
C ARG A 181 10.13 -14.77 6.14
N ALA A 182 10.80 -15.30 7.17
CA ALA A 182 10.61 -16.65 7.67
C ALA A 182 9.16 -16.86 8.15
N HIS A 183 8.60 -15.92 8.90
CA HIS A 183 7.19 -15.98 9.29
C HIS A 183 6.25 -15.96 8.07
N ARG A 184 6.55 -15.12 7.07
CA ARG A 184 5.75 -15.07 5.84
C ARG A 184 5.81 -16.38 5.06
N LEU A 185 6.98 -17.02 4.98
CA LEU A 185 7.16 -18.33 4.35
C LEU A 185 6.27 -19.38 5.05
N ALA A 186 6.31 -19.44 6.38
CA ALA A 186 5.48 -20.35 7.16
C ALA A 186 3.97 -20.13 6.94
N GLN A 187 3.53 -18.87 6.76
CA GLN A 187 2.13 -18.58 6.40
C GLN A 187 1.77 -19.11 5.01
N LEU A 188 2.65 -18.94 4.02
CA LEU A 188 2.44 -19.42 2.65
C LEU A 188 2.41 -20.96 2.60
N GLU A 189 3.28 -21.64 3.34
CA GLU A 189 3.28 -23.10 3.46
C GLU A 189 1.95 -23.61 4.03
N LYS A 190 1.42 -22.97 5.07
CA LYS A 190 0.09 -23.30 5.62
C LYS A 190 -1.03 -23.10 4.59
N GLN A 191 -0.98 -22.03 3.80
CA GLN A 191 -1.97 -21.79 2.74
C GLN A 191 -1.88 -22.83 1.63
N LEU A 192 -0.66 -23.18 1.23
CA LEU A 192 -0.38 -24.18 0.20
C LEU A 192 -0.85 -25.57 0.65
N LYS A 193 -0.58 -25.95 1.89
CA LYS A 193 -1.09 -27.20 2.49
C LYS A 193 -2.61 -27.26 2.44
N ARG A 194 -3.30 -26.20 2.88
CA ARG A 194 -4.77 -26.11 2.82
C ARG A 194 -5.31 -26.22 1.40
N ALA A 195 -4.69 -25.55 0.43
CA ALA A 195 -5.08 -25.63 -0.97
C ALA A 195 -4.93 -27.05 -1.53
N ARG A 196 -3.85 -27.76 -1.16
CA ARG A 196 -3.66 -29.18 -1.52
C ARG A 196 -4.75 -30.07 -0.92
N GLU A 197 -5.07 -29.89 0.35
CA GLU A 197 -6.16 -30.62 1.02
C GLU A 197 -7.52 -30.37 0.34
N GLU A 198 -7.81 -29.12 -0.03
CA GLU A 198 -9.04 -28.77 -0.76
C GLU A 198 -9.12 -29.42 -2.14
N LEU A 199 -8.01 -29.46 -2.88
CA LEU A 199 -7.93 -30.16 -4.16
C LEU A 199 -8.13 -31.67 -4.01
N GLN A 200 -7.50 -32.29 -3.02
CA GLN A 200 -7.70 -33.71 -2.74
C GLN A 200 -9.14 -34.02 -2.33
N ALA A 201 -9.73 -33.19 -1.46
CA ALA A 201 -11.14 -33.34 -1.06
C ALA A 201 -12.11 -33.15 -2.24
N ARG A 202 -11.76 -32.29 -3.21
CA ARG A 202 -12.53 -32.15 -4.45
C ARG A 202 -12.35 -33.36 -5.36
N ALA A 203 -11.13 -33.89 -5.48
CA ALA A 203 -10.85 -35.09 -6.26
C ALA A 203 -11.60 -36.32 -5.72
N LYS A 204 -11.65 -36.50 -4.39
CA LYS A 204 -12.44 -37.57 -3.74
C LYS A 204 -13.95 -37.45 -4.00
N ARG A 205 -14.44 -36.22 -4.21
CA ARG A 205 -15.86 -35.94 -4.54
C ARG A 205 -16.12 -35.86 -6.05
N ARG A 206 -15.14 -36.21 -6.90
CA ARG A 206 -15.22 -36.03 -8.36
C ARG A 206 -16.46 -36.69 -8.96
N THR A 207 -16.70 -37.97 -8.66
CA THR A 207 -17.85 -38.71 -9.24
C THR A 207 -19.17 -38.06 -8.87
N LYS A 208 -19.39 -37.77 -7.59
CA LYS A 208 -20.59 -37.06 -7.12
C LYS A 208 -20.79 -35.71 -7.82
N ILE A 209 -19.73 -34.92 -8.00
CA ILE A 209 -19.79 -33.64 -8.71
C ILE A 209 -20.19 -33.86 -10.18
N ILE A 210 -19.67 -34.90 -10.83
CA ILE A 210 -20.03 -35.26 -12.21
C ILE A 210 -21.50 -35.67 -12.27
N ASP A 211 -21.96 -36.53 -11.36
CA ASP A 211 -23.35 -37.01 -11.33
C ASP A 211 -24.34 -35.85 -11.15
N GLU A 212 -24.07 -34.94 -10.20
CA GLU A 212 -24.87 -33.72 -9.99
C GLU A 212 -24.89 -32.81 -11.24
N LEU A 213 -23.79 -32.73 -12.00
CA LEU A 213 -23.73 -31.96 -13.23
C LEU A 213 -24.52 -32.63 -14.36
N VAL A 214 -24.40 -33.96 -14.51
CA VAL A 214 -25.15 -34.75 -15.49
C VAL A 214 -26.66 -34.64 -15.22
N GLU A 215 -27.08 -34.80 -13.96
CA GLU A 215 -28.48 -34.68 -13.57
C GLU A 215 -29.05 -33.28 -13.88
N ARG A 216 -28.27 -32.21 -13.63
CA ARG A 216 -28.67 -30.83 -13.99
C ARG A 216 -28.82 -30.65 -15.50
N LEU A 217 -27.96 -31.28 -16.30
CA LEU A 217 -28.05 -31.23 -17.77
C LEU A 217 -29.29 -31.96 -18.28
N ILE A 218 -29.60 -33.14 -17.72
CA ILE A 218 -30.79 -33.94 -18.09
C ILE A 218 -32.09 -33.18 -17.75
N LYS A 219 -32.15 -32.51 -16.60
CA LYS A 219 -33.33 -31.75 -16.17
C LYS A 219 -33.64 -30.52 -17.03
N GLY A 220 -32.86 -30.24 -18.09
CA GLY A 220 -33.18 -29.20 -19.06
C GLY A 220 -33.17 -27.78 -18.48
N SER A 221 -32.57 -27.57 -17.30
CA SER A 221 -32.42 -26.22 -16.74
C SER A 221 -31.38 -25.47 -17.56
N SER A 222 -31.81 -24.85 -18.66
CA SER A 222 -30.99 -24.08 -19.61
C SER A 222 -30.26 -22.88 -18.99
N LYS A 223 -30.52 -22.58 -17.72
CA LYS A 223 -29.62 -21.78 -16.90
C LYS A 223 -28.37 -22.61 -16.57
N LEU A 224 -27.46 -22.71 -17.55
CA LEU A 224 -26.01 -22.81 -17.33
C LEU A 224 -25.48 -21.54 -16.62
N SER A 225 -26.30 -20.91 -15.76
CA SER A 225 -25.89 -19.81 -14.92
C SER A 225 -24.80 -20.38 -14.02
N ARG A 226 -23.58 -19.91 -14.24
CA ARG A 226 -22.40 -19.96 -13.34
C ARG A 226 -22.70 -20.82 -12.13
N ILE A 227 -22.12 -22.03 -12.04
CA ILE A 227 -22.13 -22.89 -10.83
C ILE A 227 -22.25 -21.95 -9.64
N PRO A 228 -23.43 -21.89 -8.97
CA PRO A 228 -23.70 -20.82 -8.04
C PRO A 228 -22.59 -20.87 -7.01
N ALA A 229 -21.80 -19.79 -6.92
CA ALA A 229 -20.62 -19.74 -6.06
C ALA A 229 -20.95 -20.01 -4.58
N LYS A 230 -22.24 -20.20 -4.23
CA LYS A 230 -22.74 -20.69 -2.95
C LYS A 230 -22.07 -21.99 -2.48
N ASP A 231 -21.75 -22.92 -3.37
CA ASP A 231 -21.13 -24.21 -2.97
C ASP A 231 -19.60 -24.17 -3.01
N SER A 232 -19.00 -23.02 -3.35
CA SER A 232 -17.57 -22.85 -3.17
C SER A 232 -17.26 -22.82 -1.68
N PRO A 233 -16.38 -23.70 -1.16
CA PRO A 233 -16.01 -23.72 0.25
C PRO A 233 -15.47 -22.35 0.73
N ALA A 234 -14.94 -21.53 -0.19
CA ALA A 234 -14.57 -20.15 0.08
C ALA A 234 -15.75 -19.28 0.53
N ARG A 235 -16.94 -19.41 -0.07
CA ARG A 235 -18.14 -18.65 0.30
C ARG A 235 -18.82 -19.21 1.55
N ALA A 236 -18.81 -20.52 1.75
CA ALA A 236 -19.29 -21.13 2.99
C ALA A 236 -18.46 -20.65 4.20
N ARG A 237 -17.13 -20.49 4.04
CA ARG A 237 -16.26 -19.87 5.05
C ARG A 237 -16.59 -18.40 5.27
N ILE A 238 -16.85 -17.61 4.23
CA ILE A 238 -17.27 -16.20 4.37
C ILE A 238 -18.62 -16.10 5.09
N ALA A 239 -19.61 -16.91 4.73
CA ALA A 239 -20.93 -16.91 5.34
C ALA A 239 -20.90 -17.41 6.80
N LYS A 240 -20.07 -18.41 7.11
CA LYS A 240 -19.86 -18.88 8.49
C LYS A 240 -19.13 -17.81 9.32
N ALA A 241 -18.09 -17.19 8.78
CA ALA A 241 -17.41 -16.06 9.41
C ALA A 241 -18.33 -14.83 9.59
N GLU A 242 -19.34 -14.63 8.74
CA GLU A 242 -20.37 -13.61 8.93
C GLU A 242 -21.40 -13.98 10.00
N ARG A 243 -21.75 -15.27 10.15
CA ARG A 243 -22.61 -15.74 11.25
C ARG A 243 -21.93 -15.70 12.61
N ASP A 244 -20.64 -16.02 12.65
CA ASP A 244 -19.85 -16.05 13.90
C ASP A 244 -19.38 -14.65 14.34
N LYS A 245 -19.67 -13.59 13.55
CA LYS A 245 -19.50 -12.22 14.06
C LYS A 245 -20.50 -12.04 15.21
N PRO A 246 -20.05 -11.66 16.42
CA PRO A 246 -20.95 -11.39 17.53
C PRO A 246 -21.96 -10.36 17.04
N ASN A 247 -23.24 -10.70 17.17
CA ASN A 247 -24.38 -9.91 16.73
C ASN A 247 -24.29 -8.52 17.38
N ARG A 248 -23.56 -7.58 16.75
CA ARG A 248 -23.53 -6.16 17.11
C ARG A 248 -24.85 -5.50 16.73
N ARG A 249 -25.99 -6.15 17.00
CA ARG A 249 -27.23 -5.43 17.24
C ARG A 249 -26.94 -4.57 18.45
N ALA A 250 -26.70 -3.29 18.19
CA ALA A 250 -26.62 -2.28 19.22
C ALA A 250 -27.78 -2.53 20.20
N PRO A 251 -27.52 -2.61 21.51
CA PRO A 251 -28.60 -2.70 22.49
C PRO A 251 -29.55 -1.52 22.23
N GLY A 252 -30.82 -1.87 22.06
CA GLY A 252 -31.84 -0.96 21.56
C GLY A 252 -31.92 0.32 22.37
N GLY A 253 -31.63 1.44 21.71
CA GLY A 253 -32.22 2.73 22.07
C GLY A 253 -33.68 2.71 21.62
N LYS A 254 -34.58 2.25 22.52
CA LYS A 254 -36.01 2.57 22.45
C LYS A 254 -36.20 4.00 22.97
N ASP A 255 -35.57 4.98 22.34
CA ASP A 255 -35.80 6.38 22.71
C ASP A 255 -36.83 6.98 21.75
N GLY A 256 -38.06 7.00 22.26
CA GLY A 256 -39.03 8.07 22.04
C GLY A 256 -39.10 8.67 20.64
N ARG A 257 -39.97 8.11 19.80
CA ARG A 257 -40.62 8.84 18.71
C ARG A 257 -41.61 9.85 19.31
N ALA A 258 -41.11 10.88 19.99
CA ALA A 258 -41.86 12.09 20.29
C ALA A 258 -41.71 13.05 19.10
N GLY A 259 -42.85 13.53 18.59
CA GLY A 259 -42.97 14.25 17.33
C GLY A 259 -42.02 15.44 17.19
N ARG A 260 -41.16 15.39 16.17
CA ARG A 260 -40.61 16.60 15.57
C ARG A 260 -41.55 17.05 14.47
N LYS A 261 -42.37 18.06 14.80
CA LYS A 261 -42.94 18.97 13.80
C LYS A 261 -41.77 19.57 13.01
N GLY A 262 -41.82 19.45 11.68
CA GLY A 262 -40.77 19.95 10.81
C GLY A 262 -40.66 21.47 10.88
N PRO A 263 -39.46 22.05 10.81
CA PRO A 263 -39.30 23.46 10.51
C PRO A 263 -39.71 23.68 9.05
N THR A 264 -40.75 24.48 8.87
CA THR A 264 -41.10 25.13 7.59
C THR A 264 -39.88 25.85 7.05
N CYS A 265 -39.47 25.52 5.83
CA CYS A 265 -38.49 26.30 5.09
C CYS A 265 -39.08 27.68 4.77
N PRO A 266 -38.46 28.80 5.19
CA PRO A 266 -38.77 30.07 4.59
C PRO A 266 -38.19 30.12 3.18
N ASP A 267 -39.07 30.51 2.26
CA ASP A 267 -38.79 30.85 0.88
C ASP A 267 -37.64 31.87 0.80
N GLN A 268 -36.52 31.48 0.18
CA GLN A 268 -35.41 32.38 -0.14
C GLN A 268 -35.22 32.43 -1.65
N THR A 269 -36.11 33.16 -2.31
CA THR A 269 -35.91 33.72 -3.64
C THR A 269 -34.92 34.90 -3.56
N GLY A 270 -33.65 34.59 -3.27
CA GLY A 270 -32.54 35.55 -3.24
C GLY A 270 -31.66 35.44 -4.48
N ARG A 271 -32.13 35.98 -5.60
CA ARG A 271 -31.43 36.05 -6.90
C ARG A 271 -30.29 37.07 -6.81
N LEU A 272 -29.08 36.65 -6.43
CA LEU A 272 -27.88 37.49 -6.50
C LEU A 272 -27.25 37.40 -7.91
N SER A 273 -27.36 38.49 -8.66
CA SER A 273 -26.65 38.71 -9.91
C SER A 273 -25.16 38.91 -9.63
N TRP A 274 -24.32 38.09 -10.27
CA TRP A 274 -22.88 38.35 -10.35
C TRP A 274 -22.63 39.15 -11.63
N GLY A 275 -22.47 40.46 -11.49
CA GLY A 275 -21.95 41.32 -12.54
C GLY A 275 -20.49 40.96 -12.84
N HIS A 276 -20.23 40.50 -14.05
CA HIS A 276 -18.88 40.38 -14.59
C HIS A 276 -18.49 41.67 -15.29
N ASP A 277 -17.86 42.59 -14.55
CA ASP A 277 -17.07 43.66 -15.14
C ASP A 277 -15.63 43.15 -15.36
N ARG A 278 -15.19 43.12 -16.61
CA ARG A 278 -13.78 42.89 -16.97
C ARG A 278 -13.24 44.15 -17.65
N PRO A 279 -12.19 44.81 -17.11
CA PRO A 279 -11.55 45.90 -17.81
C PRO A 279 -10.70 45.38 -18.99
N ARG A 280 -10.96 45.94 -20.18
CA ARG A 280 -10.07 45.87 -21.36
C ARG A 280 -8.80 46.67 -21.04
N LYS A 281 -7.64 46.01 -21.14
CA LYS A 281 -6.35 46.71 -21.22
C LYS A 281 -6.17 47.27 -22.64
N LYS A 282 -5.79 48.54 -22.71
CA LYS A 282 -5.20 49.19 -23.90
C LYS A 282 -3.74 48.75 -24.02
#